data_AF-A0A835VJS5-F1
#
_entry.id   AF-A0A835VJS5-F1
#
_cell.length_a   1.000
_cell.length_b   1.000
_cell.length_c   1.000
_cell.angle_alpha   90.00
_cell.angle_beta   90.00
_cell.angle_gamma   90.00
#
_symmetry.space_group_name_H-M   'P 1'
#
loop_
_entity.id
_entity.type
_entity.pdbx_description
1 polymer ?
#
loop_
_entity_poly.entity_id
_entity_poly.type
_entity_poly.pdbx_seq_one_letter_code
_entity_poly.pdbx_strand_id
1 'polypeptide(L)' 'MDSRFPSELQGFLGGRKPLPVQRAFIGGRHMGGAVEIGRLHETGELKKFLEGIPSPVTRRLPAMRWRYLRPTCD' A
#
# COMPACT_ATOMS: atom_id res chain seq x y z
N MET A 1 -7.88 -11.93 5.62
CA MET A 1 -7.03 -12.21 4.43
C MET A 1 -6.99 -13.71 4.24
N ASP A 2 -7.16 -14.21 3.00
CA ASP A 2 -7.07 -15.65 2.69
C ASP A 2 -5.61 -16.11 2.84
N SER A 3 -5.40 -17.31 3.38
CA SER A 3 -4.08 -17.90 3.61
C SER A 3 -3.36 -18.30 2.32
N ARG A 4 -4.08 -18.41 1.19
CA ARG A 4 -3.52 -18.71 -0.13
C ARG A 4 -2.86 -17.51 -0.81
N PHE A 5 -3.30 -16.30 -0.46
CA PHE A 5 -2.84 -15.06 -1.09
C PHE A 5 -1.32 -14.84 -0.97
N PRO A 6 -0.66 -15.06 0.18
CA PRO A 6 0.79 -14.93 0.28
C PRO A 6 1.55 -15.91 -0.63
N SER A 7 1.03 -17.13 -0.82
CA SER A 7 1.65 -18.16 -1.67
C SER A 7 1.56 -17.80 -3.14
N GLU A 8 0.39 -17.33 -3.60
CA GLU A 8 0.20 -16.83 -4.97
C GLU A 8 1.10 -15.62 -5.23
N LEU A 9 1.11 -14.66 -4.29
CA LEU A 9 1.94 -13.46 -4.39
C LEU A 9 3.44 -13.79 -4.41
N GLN A 10 3.87 -14.81 -3.66
CA GLN A 10 5.23 -15.30 -3.70
C GLN A 10 5.61 -15.82 -5.09
N GLY A 11 4.71 -16.57 -5.73
CA GLY A 11 4.88 -17.00 -7.11
C GLY A 11 5.07 -15.83 -8.08
N PHE A 12 4.24 -14.78 -7.97
CA PHE A 12 4.35 -13.59 -8.81
C PHE A 12 5.63 -12.76 -8.57
N LEU A 13 6.11 -12.69 -7.32
CA LEU A 13 7.29 -11.91 -6.97
C LEU A 13 8.61 -12.68 -7.16
N GLY A 14 8.58 -13.93 -7.63
CA GLY A 14 9.77 -14.77 -7.84
C GLY A 14 10.57 -15.05 -6.55
N GLY A 15 9.94 -14.88 -5.39
CA GLY A 15 10.62 -14.94 -4.09
C GLY A 15 10.79 -16.37 -3.59
N ARG A 16 12.00 -16.73 -3.13
CA ARG A 16 12.26 -18.03 -2.47
C ARG A 16 11.89 -18.05 -0.97
N LYS A 17 11.63 -16.89 -0.38
CA LYS A 17 11.35 -16.74 1.06
C LYS A 17 9.87 -16.37 1.31
N PRO A 18 9.28 -16.85 2.42
CA PRO A 18 7.94 -16.47 2.82
C PRO A 18 7.79 -14.95 2.86
N LEU A 19 6.75 -14.45 2.21
CA LEU A 19 6.45 -13.02 2.21
C LEU A 19 5.67 -12.67 3.49
N PRO A 20 6.04 -11.60 4.21
CA PRO A 20 5.17 -11.04 5.22
C PRO A 20 3.86 -10.59 4.57
N VAL A 21 2.75 -10.80 5.28
CA VAL A 21 1.36 -10.62 4.78
C VAL A 21 1.07 -9.17 4.35
N GLN A 22 1.82 -8.21 4.90
CA GLN A 22 1.64 -6.79 4.64
C GLN A 22 2.63 -6.34 3.55
N ARG A 23 2.20 -6.43 2.28
CA ARG A 23 2.92 -5.88 1.12
C ARG A 23 2.14 -4.72 0.52
N ALA A 24 2.82 -3.64 0.18
CA ALA A 24 2.22 -2.45 -0.41
C ALA A 24 2.50 -2.36 -1.90
N PHE A 25 1.47 -1.95 -2.64
CA PHE A 25 1.51 -1.71 -4.07
C PHE A 25 0.96 -0.32 -4.36
N ILE A 26 1.70 0.47 -5.12
CA ILE A 26 1.35 1.85 -5.45
C ILE A 26 1.41 1.99 -6.97
N GLY A 27 0.30 2.38 -7.60
CA GLY A 27 0.20 2.48 -9.07
C GLY A 27 0.50 1.15 -9.80
N GLY A 28 0.21 0.01 -9.18
CA GLY A 28 0.53 -1.33 -9.72
C GLY A 28 1.99 -1.77 -9.54
N ARG A 29 2.83 -0.96 -8.87
CA ARG A 29 4.23 -1.29 -8.59
C ARG A 29 4.39 -1.79 -7.15
N HIS A 30 5.12 -2.90 -6.97
CA HIS A 30 5.46 -3.44 -5.65
C HIS A 30 6.47 -2.54 -4.93
N MET A 31 6.14 -2.07 -3.73
CA MET A 31 6.97 -1.15 -2.94
C MET A 31 7.65 -1.80 -1.74
N GLY A 32 7.23 -3.01 -1.34
CA GLY A 32 7.81 -3.73 -0.20
C GLY A 32 6.81 -3.94 0.94
N GLY A 33 7.32 -4.28 2.12
CA GLY A 33 6.53 -4.51 3.32
C GLY A 33 6.43 -3.27 4.23
N ALA A 34 5.91 -3.47 5.43
CA ALA A 34 5.70 -2.39 6.39
C ALA A 34 7.00 -1.62 6.73
N VAL A 35 8.14 -2.31 6.80
CA VAL A 35 9.43 -1.68 7.11
C VAL A 35 9.90 -0.78 5.97
N GLU A 36 9.83 -1.26 4.73
CA GLU A 36 10.22 -0.47 3.56
C GLU A 36 9.32 0.75 3.37
N ILE A 37 8.01 0.59 3.59
CA ILE A 37 7.05 1.70 3.53
C ILE A 37 7.28 2.71 4.65
N GLY A 38 7.57 2.25 5.87
CA GLY A 38 7.91 3.13 7.00
C GLY A 38 9.11 4.01 6.67
N ARG A 39 10.19 3.43 6.15
CA ARG A 39 11.37 4.19 5.72
C ARG A 39 11.05 5.21 4.62
N LEU A 40 10.26 4.82 3.61
CA LEU A 40 9.86 5.75 2.55
C LEU A 40 8.98 6.89 3.07
N HIS A 41 8.17 6.64 4.10
CA HIS A 41 7.37 7.66 4.75
C HIS A 41 8.25 8.64 5.53
N GLU A 42 9.18 8.11 6.33
CA GLU A 42 10.13 8.90 7.12
C GLU A 42 11.03 9.79 6.26
N THR A 43 11.45 9.32 5.08
CA THR A 43 12.25 10.13 4.15
C THR A 43 11.43 11.07 3.27
N GLY A 44 10.10 11.02 3.34
CA GLY A 44 9.19 11.79 2.49
C GLY A 44 9.09 11.31 1.03
N GLU A 45 9.87 10.29 0.63
CA GLU A 45 9.85 9.72 -0.72
C GLU A 45 8.50 9.06 -1.06
N LEU A 46 7.81 8.52 -0.05
CA LEU A 46 6.49 7.91 -0.24
C LEU A 46 5.48 8.87 -0.87
N LYS A 47 5.54 10.17 -0.52
CA LYS A 47 4.64 11.20 -1.06
C LYS A 47 4.79 11.31 -2.58
N LYS A 48 6.01 11.24 -3.11
CA LYS A 48 6.28 11.33 -4.55
C LYS A 48 5.66 10.19 -5.34
N PHE A 49 5.58 8.99 -4.73
CA PHE A 49 4.90 7.84 -5.36
C PHE A 49 3.37 7.96 -5.33
N LEU A 50 2.83 8.72 -4.38
CA LEU A 50 1.40 8.97 -4.24
C LEU A 50 0.93 10.18 -5.07
N GLU A 51 1.85 11.06 -5.45
CA GLU A 51 1.57 12.21 -6.33
C GLU A 51 0.99 11.72 -7.67
N GLY A 52 -0.14 12.32 -8.08
CA GLY A 52 -0.83 11.95 -9.32
C GLY A 52 -1.67 10.67 -9.24
N ILE A 53 -1.66 9.94 -8.12
CA ILE A 53 -2.59 8.84 -7.90
C ILE A 53 -3.93 9.43 -7.47
N PRO A 54 -5.03 9.21 -8.24
CA PRO A 54 -6.34 9.66 -7.82
C PRO A 54 -6.67 8.97 -6.50
N SER A 55 -7.09 9.75 -5.51
CA SER A 55 -7.62 9.14 -4.30
C SER A 55 -8.78 8.23 -4.69
N PRO A 56 -8.88 7.00 -4.14
CA PRO A 56 -9.95 6.08 -4.51
C PRO A 56 -11.35 6.65 -4.22
N VAL A 57 -11.43 7.72 -3.41
CA VAL A 57 -12.66 8.49 -3.14
C VAL A 57 -13.07 9.41 -4.30
N THR A 58 -12.22 9.63 -5.31
CA THR A 58 -12.48 10.58 -6.41
C THR A 58 -13.26 9.98 -7.60
N ARG A 59 -13.56 8.68 -7.58
CA ARG A 59 -14.44 8.08 -8.59
C ARG A 59 -15.90 8.21 -8.12
N ARG A 60 -16.49 9.41 -8.24
CA ARG A 60 -17.90 9.78 -7.97
C ARG A 60 -18.71 8.67 -7.28
N LEU A 61 -18.52 8.49 -5.98
CA LEU A 61 -19.51 7.88 -5.11
C LEU A 61 -20.21 9.03 -4.36
N PRO A 62 -21.54 9.03 -4.22
CA PRO A 62 -22.22 9.98 -3.35
C PRO A 62 -21.59 9.87 -1.97
N ALA A 63 -21.30 11.03 -1.37
CA ALA A 63 -20.47 11.22 -0.18
C ALA A 63 -20.78 10.23 0.97
N MET A 64 -20.25 9.01 0.89
CA MET A 64 -20.25 8.06 1.99
C MET A 64 -18.97 8.27 2.78
N ARG A 65 -19.07 9.26 3.67
CA ARG A 65 -18.53 9.28 5.04
C ARG A 65 -17.45 8.23 5.33
N TRP A 66 -16.24 8.49 4.87
CA TRP A 66 -15.02 7.96 5.49
C TRP A 66 -14.81 8.68 6.81
N ARG A 67 -15.47 8.20 7.86
CA ARG A 67 -15.15 8.54 9.25
C ARG A 67 -14.15 7.47 9.70
N TYR A 68 -13.02 7.86 10.28
CA TYR A 68 -11.73 7.14 10.33
C TYR A 68 -10.97 7.29 9.00
N LEU A 69 -9.79 7.91 8.88
CA LEU A 69 -8.74 8.21 9.85
C LEU A 69 -7.84 9.28 9.18
N ARG A 70 -7.81 10.52 9.67
CA ARG A 70 -6.64 11.38 9.43
C ARG A 70 -5.69 11.08 10.59
N PRO A 71 -4.53 10.44 10.38
CA PRO A 71 -3.44 10.66 11.30
C PRO A 71 -2.90 12.06 10.99
N THR A 72 -3.02 12.97 11.96
CA THR A 72 -2.13 14.12 12.02
C THR A 72 -0.73 13.55 12.26
N CYS A 73 0.13 13.56 11.24
CA CYS A 73 1.57 13.50 11.47
C CYS A 73 1.98 14.88 11.97
N ASP A 74 2.40 14.92 13.23
CA ASP A 74 3.40 15.88 13.71
C ASP A 74 4.76 15.48 13.10
#